data_AF-A0A286FYK3-F1
#
_entry.id   AF-A0A286FYK3-F1
#
_cell.length_a   1.000
_cell.length_b   1.000
_cell.length_c   1.000
_cell.angle_alpha   90.00
_cell.angle_beta   90.00
_cell.angle_gamma   90.00
#
_symmetry.space_group_name_H-M   'P 1'
#
loop_
_entity.id
_entity.type
_entity.pdbx_description
1 polymer ?
#
loop_
_entity_poly.entity_id
_entity_poly.type
_entity_poly.pdbx_seq_one_letter_code
_entity_poly.pdbx_strand_id
1 'polypeptide(L)'
;MLTAKQLYKQELDYCREHFEKVDLAKEQGYLMKFTTFSATVENILPTIPRQKHATMFRDLLLQQVFTTFDQQFLSAGDLVKLRGRQKVGSKAEGPRIYCTYHLGSYRLLTSVLFRQGVDCVLLVGSNMNRSQGDGMAEHIAGLRKKHGLTNVFRVVEAGSPAAGLTVLRELKAGRSLIVYVDGSPETFPEAGEEAQFLSVRFGQRHILTRKGVGYLSHATGVPIVPVVSYRGADRMNTLHFLKSIRPIVQSDREIYCQEAMQQLYDAFWPFLNKYPEQWEGWNYIHLFLEPEKIENRLFRGAGCQPIFNEERYSLCDLQQAPILFDRQNYQTYEITEDLRDLLLNLHKVESVQDIVGQEVFGELLDLEVLC
;
A
#
# COMPACT_ATOMS: atom_id res chain seq x y z
N MET A 1 9.38 -37.01 12.48
CA MET A 1 9.87 -35.88 11.66
C MET A 1 8.72 -34.90 11.44
N LEU A 2 8.98 -33.60 11.51
CA LEU A 2 7.97 -32.58 11.21
C LEU A 2 7.72 -32.50 9.70
N THR A 3 6.48 -32.22 9.30
CA THR A 3 6.10 -31.93 7.92
C THR A 3 6.62 -30.55 7.49
N ALA A 4 6.77 -30.30 6.18
CA ALA A 4 7.17 -28.98 5.66
C ALA A 4 6.27 -27.84 6.16
N LYS A 5 4.96 -28.11 6.31
CA LYS A 5 3.99 -27.17 6.88
C LYS A 5 4.25 -26.88 8.36
N GLN A 6 4.63 -27.89 9.14
CA GLN A 6 4.95 -27.72 10.56
C GLN A 6 6.25 -26.92 10.74
N LEU A 7 7.29 -27.26 9.96
CA LEU A 7 8.56 -26.52 9.96
C LEU A 7 8.35 -25.05 9.60
N TYR A 8 7.60 -24.79 8.51
CA TYR A 8 7.26 -23.43 8.11
C TYR A 8 6.59 -22.62 9.22
N LYS A 9 5.64 -23.23 9.95
CA LYS A 9 4.96 -22.56 11.07
C LYS A 9 5.90 -22.29 12.24
N GLN A 10 6.80 -23.23 12.54
CA GLN A 10 7.80 -23.07 13.59
C GLN A 10 8.75 -21.90 13.28
N GLU A 11 9.16 -21.74 12.02
CA GLU A 11 9.97 -20.58 11.62
C GLU A 11 9.18 -19.26 11.73
N LEU A 12 7.89 -19.24 11.38
CA LEU A 12 7.06 -18.06 11.61
C LEU A 12 6.92 -17.72 13.11
N ASP A 13 6.86 -18.73 13.97
CA ASP A 13 6.87 -18.52 15.43
C ASP A 13 8.20 -17.90 15.88
N TYR A 14 9.32 -18.39 15.36
CA TYR A 14 10.64 -17.81 15.63
C TYR A 14 10.75 -16.35 15.16
N CYS A 15 10.27 -16.03 13.95
CA CYS A 15 10.22 -14.66 13.45
C CYS A 15 9.41 -13.75 14.37
N ARG A 16 8.25 -14.22 14.87
CA ARG A 16 7.42 -13.48 15.82
C ARG A 16 8.15 -13.25 17.14
N GLU A 17 8.70 -14.30 17.75
CA GLU A 17 9.44 -14.20 19.02
C GLU A 17 10.62 -13.22 18.92
N HIS A 18 11.29 -13.16 17.77
CA HIS A 18 12.36 -12.19 17.53
C HIS A 18 11.80 -10.77 17.41
N PHE A 19 10.74 -10.58 16.62
CA PHE A 19 10.09 -9.28 16.46
C PHE A 19 9.56 -8.72 17.80
N GLU A 20 9.00 -9.57 18.66
CA GLU A 20 8.46 -9.17 19.97
C GLU A 20 9.53 -8.68 20.95
N LYS A 21 10.81 -8.96 20.70
CA LYS A 21 11.94 -8.45 21.49
C LYS A 21 12.38 -7.05 21.06
N VAL A 22 11.91 -6.56 19.92
CA VAL A 22 12.25 -5.23 19.40
C VAL A 22 11.44 -4.17 20.14
N ASP A 23 12.14 -3.19 20.69
CA ASP A 23 11.52 -2.00 21.29
C ASP A 23 11.19 -0.97 20.20
N LEU A 24 10.04 -1.15 19.56
CA LEU A 24 9.60 -0.31 18.43
C LEU A 24 9.58 1.18 18.77
N ALA A 25 9.34 1.56 20.03
CA ALA A 25 9.31 2.96 20.44
C ALA A 25 10.68 3.65 20.35
N LYS A 26 11.77 2.88 20.34
CA LYS A 26 13.14 3.39 20.17
C LYS A 26 13.58 3.45 18.71
N GLU A 27 12.80 2.90 17.79
CA GLU A 27 13.13 2.91 16.37
C GLU A 27 12.96 4.32 15.79
N GLN A 28 13.96 4.76 15.04
CA GLN A 28 13.97 6.09 14.45
C GLN A 28 12.77 6.29 13.52
N GLY A 29 12.00 7.36 13.76
CA GLY A 29 10.82 7.70 12.97
C GLY A 29 9.61 6.80 13.21
N TYR A 30 9.63 5.91 14.22
CA TYR A 30 8.48 5.07 14.57
C TYR A 30 7.22 5.90 14.82
N LEU A 31 7.32 6.95 15.65
CA LEU A 31 6.18 7.79 15.99
C LEU A 31 5.55 8.41 14.75
N MET A 32 6.36 9.02 13.88
CA MET A 32 5.88 9.58 12.61
C MET A 32 5.18 8.53 11.75
N LYS A 33 5.82 7.36 11.54
CA LYS A 33 5.21 6.27 10.75
C LYS A 33 3.89 5.80 11.34
N PHE A 34 3.82 5.64 12.65
CA PHE A 34 2.60 5.26 13.35
C PHE A 34 1.52 6.35 13.21
N THR A 35 1.86 7.62 13.37
CA THR A 35 0.93 8.74 13.24
C THR A 35 0.37 8.82 11.84
N THR A 36 1.21 8.73 10.80
CA THR A 36 0.78 8.67 9.40
C THR A 36 -0.10 7.45 9.12
N PHE A 37 0.30 6.27 9.59
CA PHE A 37 -0.50 5.04 9.48
C PHE A 37 -1.87 5.23 10.13
N SER A 38 -1.91 5.74 11.35
CA SER A 38 -3.12 5.93 12.13
C SER A 38 -4.09 6.90 11.44
N ALA A 39 -3.56 8.01 10.92
CA ALA A 39 -4.33 8.96 10.11
C ALA A 39 -4.86 8.30 8.83
N THR A 40 -4.05 7.48 8.17
CA THR A 40 -4.44 6.78 6.94
C THR A 40 -5.57 5.78 7.16
N VAL A 41 -5.49 4.99 8.24
CA VAL A 41 -6.58 4.06 8.60
C VAL A 41 -7.85 4.82 8.92
N GLU A 42 -7.77 5.92 9.66
CA GLU A 42 -8.93 6.75 9.99
C GLU A 42 -9.61 7.35 8.77
N ASN A 43 -8.82 7.87 7.82
CA ASN A 43 -9.33 8.50 6.60
C ASN A 43 -9.93 7.51 5.59
N ILE A 44 -9.44 6.27 5.53
CA ILE A 44 -9.86 5.28 4.52
C ILE A 44 -10.83 4.22 5.11
N LEU A 45 -10.59 3.80 6.36
CA LEU A 45 -11.35 2.81 7.11
C LEU A 45 -11.77 3.34 8.50
N PRO A 46 -12.60 4.40 8.58
CA PRO A 46 -13.01 5.02 9.84
C PRO A 46 -13.81 4.08 10.77
N THR A 47 -14.25 2.92 10.27
CA THR A 47 -14.91 1.89 11.07
C THR A 47 -13.96 1.16 12.01
N ILE A 48 -12.64 1.26 11.79
CA ILE A 48 -11.61 0.78 12.71
C ILE A 48 -11.35 1.89 13.74
N PRO A 49 -11.66 1.67 15.03
CA PRO A 49 -11.48 2.70 16.04
C PRO A 49 -9.99 2.93 16.34
N ARG A 50 -9.62 4.20 16.59
CA ARG A 50 -8.24 4.67 16.82
C ARG A 50 -7.48 3.86 17.88
N GLN A 51 -8.17 3.37 18.92
CA GLN A 51 -7.57 2.56 19.99
C GLN A 51 -6.98 1.22 19.47
N LYS A 52 -7.41 0.74 18.30
CA LYS A 52 -6.86 -0.48 17.67
C LYS A 52 -5.65 -0.21 16.77
N HIS A 53 -5.39 1.04 16.41
CA HIS A 53 -4.36 1.36 15.40
C HIS A 53 -2.96 0.91 15.84
N ALA A 54 -2.61 1.04 17.12
CA ALA A 54 -1.30 0.62 17.62
C ALA A 54 -1.06 -0.89 17.46
N THR A 55 -2.08 -1.71 17.77
CA THR A 55 -1.99 -3.16 17.57
C THR A 55 -1.94 -3.51 16.09
N MET A 56 -2.78 -2.87 15.28
CA MET A 56 -2.81 -3.09 13.83
C MET A 56 -1.50 -2.68 13.14
N PHE A 57 -0.86 -1.59 13.58
CA PHE A 57 0.44 -1.16 13.06
C PHE A 57 1.54 -2.16 13.42
N ARG A 58 1.54 -2.66 14.67
CA ARG A 58 2.46 -3.73 15.09
C ARG A 58 2.28 -5.00 14.25
N ASP A 59 1.04 -5.40 13.99
CA ASP A 59 0.73 -6.56 13.16
C ASP A 59 1.15 -6.36 11.70
N LEU A 60 1.05 -5.13 11.18
CA LEU A 60 1.57 -4.77 9.86
C LEU A 60 3.09 -4.95 9.77
N LEU A 61 3.84 -4.44 10.75
CA LEU A 61 5.29 -4.60 10.80
C LEU A 61 5.69 -6.08 10.90
N LEU A 62 4.98 -6.86 11.72
CA LEU A 62 5.20 -8.31 11.78
C LEU A 62 4.89 -9.00 10.46
N GLN A 63 3.83 -8.58 9.76
CA GLN A 63 3.51 -9.11 8.44
C GLN A 63 4.60 -8.80 7.43
N GLN A 64 5.26 -7.63 7.48
CA GLN A 64 6.42 -7.31 6.63
C GLN A 64 7.61 -8.25 6.90
N VAL A 65 7.85 -8.62 8.17
CA VAL A 65 8.85 -9.64 8.52
C VAL A 65 8.49 -10.99 7.89
N PHE A 66 7.23 -11.42 7.99
CA PHE A 66 6.77 -12.67 7.38
C PHE A 66 6.84 -12.63 5.85
N THR A 67 6.50 -11.51 5.21
CA THR A 67 6.61 -11.36 3.76
C THR A 67 8.06 -11.49 3.30
N THR A 68 9.01 -10.92 4.06
CA THR A 68 10.45 -11.03 3.77
C THR A 68 10.94 -12.47 3.91
N PHE A 69 10.57 -13.13 5.01
CA PHE A 69 10.88 -14.56 5.23
C PHE A 69 10.34 -15.43 4.10
N ASP A 70 9.08 -15.22 3.68
CA ASP A 70 8.44 -15.99 2.62
C ASP A 70 9.14 -15.86 1.27
N GLN A 71 9.70 -14.70 0.96
CA GLN A 71 10.50 -14.52 -0.25
C GLN A 71 11.81 -15.30 -0.15
N GLN A 72 12.49 -15.27 1.00
CA GLN A 72 13.77 -15.97 1.18
C GLN A 72 13.61 -17.49 1.22
N PHE A 73 12.45 -17.97 1.69
CA PHE A 73 12.16 -19.39 1.77
C PHE A 73 11.64 -19.94 0.43
N LEU A 74 12.53 -20.50 -0.40
CA LEU A 74 12.21 -21.04 -1.74
C LEU A 74 11.02 -22.03 -1.76
N SER A 75 10.76 -22.74 -0.66
CA SER A 75 9.63 -23.68 -0.54
C SER A 75 8.33 -23.05 -0.06
N ALA A 76 8.30 -21.76 0.31
CA ALA A 76 7.06 -21.09 0.74
C ALA A 76 5.97 -21.18 -0.35
N GLY A 77 6.38 -21.07 -1.62
CA GLY A 77 5.50 -21.25 -2.77
C GLY A 77 4.85 -22.64 -2.87
N ASP A 78 5.46 -23.69 -2.31
CA ASP A 78 4.88 -25.05 -2.23
C ASP A 78 3.65 -25.10 -1.33
N LEU A 79 3.59 -24.20 -0.37
CA LEU A 79 2.61 -24.22 0.72
C LEU A 79 1.44 -23.25 0.49
N VAL A 80 1.49 -22.49 -0.61
CA VAL A 80 0.47 -21.51 -0.96
C VAL A 80 -0.81 -22.23 -1.38
N LYS A 81 -1.93 -21.83 -0.76
CA LYS A 81 -3.26 -22.25 -1.20
C LYS A 81 -3.68 -21.41 -2.39
N LEU A 82 -4.06 -22.06 -3.48
CA LEU A 82 -4.66 -21.38 -4.63
C LEU A 82 -6.17 -21.40 -4.48
N ARG A 83 -6.80 -20.22 -4.61
CA ARG A 83 -8.25 -20.04 -4.59
C ARG A 83 -8.70 -19.22 -5.79
N GLY A 84 -9.99 -19.30 -6.08
CA GLY A 84 -10.65 -18.45 -7.05
C GLY A 84 -11.32 -19.20 -8.18
N ARG A 85 -12.01 -18.44 -9.02
CA ARG A 85 -12.72 -18.97 -10.19
C ARG A 85 -11.77 -19.22 -11.37
N GLN A 86 -10.66 -18.50 -11.41
CA GLN A 86 -9.64 -18.64 -12.44
C GLN A 86 -8.55 -19.58 -11.94
N LYS A 87 -8.15 -20.53 -12.79
CA LYS A 87 -6.91 -21.27 -12.59
C LYS A 87 -5.74 -20.36 -12.97
N VAL A 88 -4.59 -20.60 -12.37
CA VAL A 88 -3.33 -20.03 -12.84
C VAL A 88 -3.18 -20.38 -14.33
N GLY A 89 -2.78 -19.39 -15.13
CA GLY A 89 -2.78 -19.56 -16.58
C GLY A 89 -1.77 -20.58 -17.03
N SER A 90 -2.20 -21.49 -17.91
CA SER A 90 -1.25 -22.30 -18.66
C SER A 90 -0.72 -21.53 -19.87
N LYS A 91 0.44 -21.91 -20.38
CA LYS A 91 1.01 -21.34 -21.61
C LYS A 91 0.05 -21.44 -22.82
N ALA A 92 -0.82 -22.45 -22.83
CA ALA A 92 -1.82 -22.66 -23.88
C ALA A 92 -2.98 -21.65 -23.84
N GLU A 93 -3.24 -21.01 -22.70
CA GLU A 93 -4.34 -20.05 -22.51
C GLU A 93 -3.92 -18.60 -22.85
N GLY A 94 -2.66 -18.39 -23.25
CA GLY A 94 -2.11 -17.09 -23.61
C GLY A 94 -1.63 -16.24 -22.42
N PRO A 95 -1.00 -15.09 -22.71
CA PRO A 95 -0.50 -14.18 -21.67
C PRO A 95 -1.63 -13.56 -20.86
N ARG A 96 -1.29 -13.12 -19.64
CA ARG A 96 -2.19 -12.40 -18.73
C ARG A 96 -1.45 -11.25 -18.06
N ILE A 97 -2.19 -10.22 -17.68
CA ILE A 97 -1.69 -9.16 -16.80
C ILE A 97 -2.18 -9.47 -15.39
N TYR A 98 -1.32 -10.01 -14.55
CA TYR A 98 -1.60 -10.27 -13.15
C TYR A 98 -1.41 -9.00 -12.33
N CYS A 99 -2.52 -8.45 -11.84
CA CYS A 99 -2.52 -7.29 -10.96
C CYS A 99 -2.64 -7.75 -9.53
N THR A 100 -1.68 -7.38 -8.70
CA THR A 100 -1.68 -7.71 -7.27
C THR A 100 -1.48 -6.44 -6.46
N TYR A 101 -1.62 -6.60 -5.15
CA TYR A 101 -1.50 -5.56 -4.14
C TYR A 101 -0.41 -5.97 -3.16
N HIS A 102 0.14 -5.01 -2.42
CA HIS A 102 1.06 -5.23 -1.32
C HIS A 102 0.35 -5.79 -0.06
N LEU A 103 -0.59 -6.72 -0.25
CA LEU A 103 -1.35 -7.40 0.82
C LEU A 103 -0.74 -8.78 1.07
N GLY A 104 -0.51 -9.12 2.33
CA GLY A 104 0.04 -10.41 2.74
C GLY A 104 1.38 -10.70 2.08
N SER A 105 1.68 -11.97 1.81
CA SER A 105 2.93 -12.36 1.14
C SER A 105 2.79 -12.32 -0.38
N TYR A 106 2.55 -11.13 -0.93
CA TYR A 106 2.23 -10.89 -2.34
C TYR A 106 3.33 -11.34 -3.31
N ARG A 107 4.60 -11.29 -2.89
CA ARG A 107 5.76 -11.71 -3.71
C ARG A 107 5.73 -13.20 -4.06
N LEU A 108 4.97 -14.01 -3.32
CA LEU A 108 4.78 -15.44 -3.63
C LEU A 108 4.01 -15.66 -4.93
N LEU A 109 3.26 -14.68 -5.45
CA LEU A 109 2.62 -14.77 -6.76
C LEU A 109 3.65 -15.10 -7.85
N THR A 110 4.76 -14.36 -7.89
CA THR A 110 5.83 -14.59 -8.86
C THR A 110 6.38 -16.02 -8.76
N SER A 111 6.58 -16.51 -7.54
CA SER A 111 7.06 -17.88 -7.29
C SER A 111 6.10 -18.93 -7.83
N VAL A 112 4.80 -18.76 -7.56
CA VAL A 112 3.76 -19.70 -7.99
C VAL A 112 3.63 -19.71 -9.51
N LEU A 113 3.55 -18.52 -10.14
CA LEU A 113 3.45 -18.42 -11.60
C LEU A 113 4.68 -19.03 -12.29
N PHE A 114 5.87 -18.67 -11.82
CA PHE A 114 7.12 -19.13 -12.41
C PHE A 114 7.25 -20.66 -12.34
N ARG A 115 6.87 -21.27 -11.20
CA ARG A 115 6.88 -22.72 -11.03
C ARG A 115 5.87 -23.48 -11.87
N GLN A 116 4.81 -22.80 -12.29
CA GLN A 116 3.82 -23.37 -13.21
C GLN A 116 4.22 -23.19 -14.69
N GLY A 117 5.46 -22.77 -14.94
CA GLY A 117 6.02 -22.63 -16.28
C GLY A 117 5.54 -21.38 -17.01
N VAL A 118 4.99 -20.39 -16.29
CA VAL A 118 4.56 -19.12 -16.89
C VAL A 118 5.79 -18.25 -17.16
N ASP A 119 5.97 -17.84 -18.40
CA ASP A 119 6.95 -16.81 -18.77
C ASP A 119 6.46 -15.45 -18.23
N CYS A 120 7.22 -14.84 -17.32
CA CYS A 120 6.76 -13.67 -16.56
C CYS A 120 7.69 -12.45 -16.72
N VAL A 121 7.08 -11.28 -16.79
CA VAL A 121 7.72 -9.98 -16.64
C VAL A 121 7.20 -9.32 -15.37
N LEU A 122 8.09 -8.93 -14.46
CA LEU A 122 7.74 -8.17 -13.27
C LEU A 122 8.02 -6.69 -13.51
N LEU A 123 7.00 -5.86 -13.38
CA LEU A 123 7.15 -4.41 -13.38
C LEU A 123 7.41 -3.92 -11.94
N VAL A 124 8.54 -3.26 -11.71
CA VAL A 124 8.95 -2.72 -10.39
C VAL A 124 9.09 -1.21 -10.45
N GLY A 125 8.83 -0.48 -9.36
CA GLY A 125 9.14 0.95 -9.26
C GLY A 125 10.64 1.25 -9.37
N SER A 126 11.02 2.52 -9.48
CA SER A 126 12.43 2.90 -9.65
C SER A 126 13.29 2.76 -8.38
N ASN A 127 14.62 2.84 -8.54
CA ASN A 127 15.72 2.97 -7.56
C ASN A 127 15.61 2.23 -6.19
N MET A 128 14.66 2.58 -5.30
CA MET A 128 14.49 1.89 -4.00
C MET A 128 13.99 0.45 -4.16
N ASN A 129 13.20 0.18 -5.20
CA ASN A 129 12.72 -1.15 -5.56
C ASN A 129 13.75 -2.00 -6.31
N ARG A 130 14.94 -1.47 -6.63
CA ARG A 130 16.01 -2.24 -7.29
C ARG A 130 16.49 -3.39 -6.42
N SER A 131 16.63 -3.17 -5.11
CA SER A 131 16.94 -4.22 -4.14
C SER A 131 15.88 -5.34 -4.10
N GLN A 132 14.60 -4.98 -4.28
CA GLN A 132 13.51 -5.96 -4.39
C GLN A 132 13.57 -6.72 -5.72
N GLY A 133 13.89 -6.03 -6.82
CA GLY A 133 14.09 -6.62 -8.14
C GLY A 133 15.27 -7.60 -8.16
N ASP A 134 16.40 -7.22 -7.55
CA ASP A 134 17.59 -8.04 -7.41
C ASP A 134 17.31 -9.27 -6.52
N GLY A 135 16.68 -9.06 -5.35
CA GLY A 135 16.27 -10.15 -4.48
C GLY A 135 15.25 -11.10 -5.14
N MET A 136 14.40 -10.60 -6.04
CA MET A 136 13.50 -11.45 -6.83
C MET A 136 14.26 -12.22 -7.92
N ALA A 137 15.24 -11.60 -8.59
CA ALA A 137 16.06 -12.27 -9.58
C ALA A 137 16.86 -13.43 -8.97
N GLU A 138 17.46 -13.22 -7.80
CA GLU A 138 18.13 -14.25 -7.00
C GLU A 138 17.18 -15.38 -6.62
N HIS A 139 15.99 -15.04 -6.11
CA HIS A 139 14.96 -16.01 -5.77
C HIS A 139 14.56 -16.88 -6.96
N ILE A 140 14.33 -16.27 -8.14
CA ILE A 140 14.02 -16.99 -9.37
C ILE A 140 15.19 -17.89 -9.80
N ALA A 141 16.44 -17.45 -9.68
CA ALA A 141 17.60 -18.29 -9.95
C ALA A 141 17.65 -19.51 -9.01
N GLY A 142 17.33 -19.33 -7.74
CA GLY A 142 17.15 -20.41 -6.76
C GLY A 142 16.05 -21.40 -7.16
N LEU A 143 14.89 -20.91 -7.58
CA LEU A 143 13.78 -21.75 -8.05
C LEU A 143 14.15 -22.54 -9.31
N ARG A 144 14.85 -21.92 -10.28
CA ARG A 144 15.37 -22.62 -11.47
C ARG A 144 16.27 -23.78 -11.09
N LYS A 145 17.25 -23.55 -10.21
CA LYS A 145 18.17 -24.58 -9.74
C LYS A 145 17.45 -25.71 -9.00
N LYS A 146 16.51 -25.38 -8.12
CA LYS A 146 15.79 -26.35 -7.28
C LYS A 146 14.82 -27.23 -8.08
N HIS A 147 14.13 -26.65 -9.08
CA HIS A 147 13.01 -27.30 -9.77
C HIS A 147 13.26 -27.60 -11.25
N GLY A 148 14.44 -27.28 -11.80
CA GLY A 148 14.77 -27.54 -13.21
C GLY A 148 13.95 -26.69 -14.20
N LEU A 149 13.57 -25.48 -13.80
CA LEU A 149 12.69 -24.60 -14.59
C LEU A 149 13.45 -23.86 -15.69
N THR A 150 12.84 -23.74 -16.87
CA THR A 150 13.45 -23.11 -18.07
C THR A 150 12.68 -21.89 -18.59
N ASN A 151 11.55 -21.54 -17.96
CA ASN A 151 10.76 -20.38 -18.34
C ASN A 151 11.49 -19.05 -18.08
N VAL A 152 11.05 -18.03 -18.81
CA VAL A 152 11.64 -16.71 -18.85
C VAL A 152 11.12 -15.88 -17.69
N PHE A 153 12.03 -15.17 -17.04
CA PHE A 153 11.72 -14.14 -16.05
C PHE A 153 12.51 -12.90 -16.38
N ARG A 154 11.85 -11.75 -16.40
CA ARG A 154 12.47 -10.44 -16.64
C ARG A 154 11.91 -9.42 -15.67
N VAL A 155 12.78 -8.55 -15.15
CA VAL A 155 12.37 -7.36 -14.42
C VAL A 155 12.41 -6.17 -15.37
N VAL A 156 11.38 -5.34 -15.33
CA VAL A 156 11.32 -4.06 -16.04
C VAL A 156 11.08 -2.96 -15.01
N GLU A 157 11.92 -1.93 -15.05
CA GLU A 157 11.79 -0.77 -14.17
C GLU A 157 10.76 0.22 -14.75
N ALA A 158 9.77 0.55 -13.93
CA ALA A 158 8.78 1.58 -14.19
C ALA A 158 9.41 2.98 -14.05
N GLY A 159 8.91 3.95 -14.82
CA GLY A 159 9.45 5.31 -14.85
C GLY A 159 10.47 5.57 -15.96
N SER A 160 11.01 4.54 -16.62
CA SER A 160 11.80 4.77 -17.84
C SER A 160 10.89 5.11 -19.03
N PRO A 161 11.28 6.05 -19.93
CA PRO A 161 10.48 6.40 -21.12
C PRO A 161 10.17 5.21 -22.03
N ALA A 162 10.99 4.14 -21.96
CA ALA A 162 10.83 2.92 -22.74
C ALA A 162 10.01 1.83 -22.04
N ALA A 163 9.71 1.94 -20.74
CA ALA A 163 9.10 0.87 -19.95
C ALA A 163 7.79 0.35 -20.56
N GLY A 164 6.89 1.27 -20.92
CA GLY A 164 5.60 0.92 -21.53
C GLY A 164 5.75 0.17 -22.85
N LEU A 165 6.69 0.61 -23.72
CA LEU A 165 6.96 -0.04 -25.00
C LEU A 165 7.61 -1.42 -24.81
N THR A 166 8.52 -1.55 -23.84
CA THR A 166 9.12 -2.84 -23.47
C THR A 166 8.04 -3.81 -23.02
N VAL A 167 7.21 -3.43 -22.05
CA VAL A 167 6.12 -4.30 -21.55
C VAL A 167 5.15 -4.68 -22.66
N LEU A 168 4.78 -3.74 -23.54
CA LEU A 168 3.92 -4.02 -24.69
C LEU A 168 4.51 -5.10 -25.61
N ARG A 169 5.82 -5.04 -25.90
CA ARG A 169 6.51 -6.05 -26.71
C ARG A 169 6.53 -7.41 -26.02
N GLU A 170 6.77 -7.44 -24.72
CA GLU A 170 6.79 -8.67 -23.93
C GLU A 170 5.43 -9.37 -23.91
N LEU A 171 4.34 -8.60 -23.71
CA LEU A 171 2.96 -9.11 -23.79
C LEU A 171 2.65 -9.67 -25.18
N LYS A 172 3.02 -8.96 -26.25
CA LYS A 172 2.85 -9.44 -27.64
C LYS A 172 3.69 -10.68 -27.96
N ALA A 173 4.82 -10.86 -27.27
CA ALA A 173 5.64 -12.08 -27.35
C ALA A 173 5.06 -13.26 -26.55
N GLY A 174 3.86 -13.11 -25.96
CA GLY A 174 3.18 -14.17 -25.22
C GLY A 174 3.61 -14.30 -23.76
N ARG A 175 4.37 -13.34 -23.22
CA ARG A 175 4.79 -13.36 -21.80
C ARG A 175 3.73 -12.68 -20.94
N SER A 176 3.52 -13.19 -19.74
CA SER A 176 2.60 -12.58 -18.77
C SER A 176 3.29 -11.46 -18.00
N LEU A 177 2.51 -10.47 -17.56
CA LEU A 177 2.98 -9.34 -16.78
C LEU A 177 2.50 -9.48 -15.32
N ILE A 178 3.34 -9.10 -14.36
CA ILE A 178 3.00 -8.96 -12.94
C ILE A 178 3.17 -7.48 -12.57
N VAL A 179 2.13 -6.86 -12.01
CA VAL A 179 2.13 -5.45 -11.60
C VAL A 179 1.51 -5.28 -10.22
N TYR A 180 2.13 -4.44 -9.39
CA TYR A 180 1.55 -3.92 -8.15
C TYR A 180 0.76 -2.65 -8.47
N VAL A 181 -0.56 -2.71 -8.32
CA VAL A 181 -1.46 -1.62 -8.81
C VAL A 181 -1.81 -0.58 -7.76
N ASP A 182 -1.53 -0.88 -6.49
CA ASP A 182 -1.66 0.03 -5.33
C ASP A 182 -0.50 1.04 -5.22
N GLY A 183 0.42 1.01 -6.18
CA GLY A 183 1.50 1.98 -6.29
C GLY A 183 2.63 1.76 -5.29
N SER A 184 3.53 2.74 -5.28
CA SER A 184 4.64 2.88 -4.35
C SER A 184 5.06 4.36 -4.32
N PRO A 185 5.77 4.84 -3.29
CA PRO A 185 6.17 6.24 -3.20
C PRO A 185 6.86 6.77 -4.46
N GLU A 186 7.64 5.94 -5.15
CA GLU A 186 8.38 6.29 -6.37
C GLU A 186 7.49 6.45 -7.61
N THR A 187 6.20 6.11 -7.51
CA THR A 187 5.24 6.20 -8.61
C THR A 187 4.20 7.29 -8.41
N PHE A 188 4.37 8.11 -7.37
CA PHE A 188 3.53 9.27 -7.07
C PHE A 188 3.48 10.24 -8.28
N PRO A 189 2.35 10.92 -8.56
CA PRO A 189 2.27 11.90 -9.63
C PRO A 189 3.28 13.03 -9.42
N GLU A 190 4.14 13.25 -10.41
CA GLU A 190 4.93 14.47 -10.52
C GLU A 190 4.15 15.53 -11.30
N ALA A 191 4.52 16.80 -11.14
CA ALA A 191 3.89 17.90 -11.87
C ALA A 191 4.00 17.69 -13.39
N GLY A 192 2.87 17.75 -14.10
CA GLY A 192 2.81 17.46 -15.54
C GLY A 192 2.53 15.99 -15.89
N GLU A 193 2.43 15.08 -14.92
CA GLU A 193 2.04 13.68 -15.15
C GLU A 193 0.54 13.42 -14.98
N GLU A 194 -0.30 14.43 -14.77
CA GLU A 194 -1.70 14.29 -14.37
C GLU A 194 -2.50 13.43 -15.36
N ALA A 195 -2.19 13.54 -16.65
CA ALA A 195 -2.83 12.77 -17.72
C ALA A 195 -2.55 11.25 -17.66
N GLN A 196 -1.56 10.81 -16.89
CA GLN A 196 -1.21 9.40 -16.69
C GLN A 196 -2.01 8.73 -15.57
N PHE A 197 -2.72 9.53 -14.78
CA PHE A 197 -3.49 9.08 -13.64
C PHE A 197 -4.99 9.16 -13.93
N LEU A 198 -5.74 8.40 -13.16
CA LEU A 198 -7.19 8.48 -13.09
C LEU A 198 -7.63 8.36 -11.64
N SER A 199 -8.79 8.94 -11.35
CA SER A 199 -9.43 8.86 -10.03
C SER A 199 -10.22 7.57 -9.92
N VAL A 200 -10.03 6.81 -8.84
CA VAL A 200 -10.89 5.67 -8.49
C VAL A 200 -11.39 5.80 -7.08
N ARG A 201 -12.62 5.33 -6.86
CA ARG A 201 -13.18 5.22 -5.51
C ARG A 201 -12.47 4.11 -4.76
N PHE A 202 -12.04 4.42 -3.54
CA PHE A 202 -11.42 3.49 -2.61
C PHE A 202 -11.98 3.72 -1.19
N GLY A 203 -12.99 2.91 -0.84
CA GLY A 203 -13.79 3.17 0.36
C GLY A 203 -14.65 4.43 0.20
N GLN A 204 -14.54 5.34 1.17
CA GLN A 204 -15.21 6.65 1.14
C GLN A 204 -14.35 7.73 0.47
N ARG A 205 -13.11 7.42 0.12
CA ARG A 205 -12.15 8.34 -0.49
C ARG A 205 -12.00 8.06 -1.99
N HIS A 206 -11.33 8.98 -2.67
CA HIS A 206 -10.81 8.77 -4.00
C HIS A 206 -9.28 8.76 -3.96
N ILE A 207 -8.68 7.92 -4.79
CA ILE A 207 -7.24 7.83 -4.97
C ILE A 207 -6.89 7.98 -6.43
N LEU A 208 -5.73 8.57 -6.68
CA LEU A 208 -5.12 8.63 -8.00
C LEU A 208 -4.37 7.32 -8.27
N THR A 209 -4.67 6.68 -9.40
CA THR A 209 -3.97 5.46 -9.83
C THR A 209 -3.53 5.56 -11.29
N ARG A 210 -2.40 4.92 -11.62
CA ARG A 210 -1.85 4.96 -12.97
C ARG A 210 -2.70 4.14 -13.94
N LYS A 211 -3.04 4.71 -15.09
CA LYS A 211 -3.87 4.05 -16.11
C LYS A 211 -3.15 3.02 -16.98
N GLY A 212 -1.83 2.90 -16.81
CA GLY A 212 -0.95 2.12 -17.69
C GLY A 212 -1.36 0.65 -17.87
N VAL A 213 -1.86 0.00 -16.82
CA VAL A 213 -2.32 -1.38 -16.90
C VAL A 213 -3.58 -1.54 -17.77
N GLY A 214 -4.56 -0.64 -17.58
CA GLY A 214 -5.75 -0.59 -18.44
C GLY A 214 -5.38 -0.37 -19.90
N TYR A 215 -4.45 0.57 -20.15
CA TYR A 215 -3.95 0.85 -21.50
C TYR A 215 -3.29 -0.38 -22.14
N LEU A 216 -2.38 -1.05 -21.41
CA LEU A 216 -1.68 -2.24 -21.89
C LEU A 216 -2.67 -3.36 -22.22
N SER A 217 -3.66 -3.58 -21.37
CA SER A 217 -4.71 -4.58 -21.60
C SER A 217 -5.52 -4.29 -22.85
N HIS A 218 -6.00 -3.05 -23.03
CA HIS A 218 -6.75 -2.63 -24.21
C HIS A 218 -5.93 -2.75 -25.50
N ALA A 219 -4.69 -2.25 -25.48
CA ALA A 219 -3.81 -2.23 -26.66
C ALA A 219 -3.32 -3.63 -27.11
N THR A 220 -3.34 -4.61 -26.22
CA THR A 220 -2.86 -5.97 -26.51
C THR A 220 -3.98 -7.01 -26.60
N GLY A 221 -5.20 -6.68 -26.17
CA GLY A 221 -6.28 -7.65 -25.99
C GLY A 221 -6.05 -8.61 -24.81
N VAL A 222 -4.98 -8.42 -24.02
CA VAL A 222 -4.62 -9.32 -22.92
C VAL A 222 -5.50 -9.05 -21.70
N PRO A 223 -6.13 -10.06 -21.10
CA PRO A 223 -6.97 -9.88 -19.93
C PRO A 223 -6.15 -9.51 -18.69
N ILE A 224 -6.73 -8.65 -17.85
CA ILE A 224 -6.25 -8.39 -16.49
C ILE A 224 -6.83 -9.46 -15.57
N VAL A 225 -6.00 -10.04 -14.72
CA VAL A 225 -6.40 -10.97 -13.67
C VAL A 225 -6.01 -10.37 -12.33
N PRO A 226 -6.98 -9.85 -11.55
CA PRO A 226 -6.70 -9.43 -10.18
C PRO A 226 -6.35 -10.65 -9.33
N VAL A 227 -5.26 -10.55 -8.58
CA VAL A 227 -4.80 -11.58 -7.65
C VAL A 227 -4.56 -10.94 -6.30
N VAL A 228 -5.21 -11.48 -5.27
CA VAL A 228 -5.04 -10.98 -3.90
C VAL A 228 -4.32 -12.04 -3.08
N SER A 229 -3.20 -11.65 -2.46
CA SER A 229 -2.49 -12.48 -1.49
C SER A 229 -2.91 -12.12 -0.08
N TYR A 230 -3.10 -13.11 0.78
CA TYR A 230 -3.36 -12.90 2.20
C TYR A 230 -2.94 -14.12 3.02
N ARG A 231 -2.59 -13.89 4.27
CA ARG A 231 -2.36 -14.92 5.27
C ARG A 231 -3.64 -15.19 6.05
N GLY A 232 -4.10 -16.44 6.01
CA GLY A 232 -5.28 -16.84 6.78
C GLY A 232 -4.97 -17.03 8.27
N ALA A 233 -6.02 -17.22 9.08
CA ALA A 233 -5.89 -17.52 10.51
C ALA A 233 -5.04 -18.77 10.80
N ASP A 234 -4.96 -19.71 9.85
CA ASP A 234 -4.10 -20.88 9.98
C ASP A 234 -2.61 -20.62 9.66
N ARG A 235 -2.26 -19.34 9.49
CA ARG A 235 -0.93 -18.79 9.18
C ARG A 235 -0.38 -19.19 7.81
N MET A 236 -1.23 -19.76 6.94
CA MET A 236 -0.85 -20.13 5.59
C MET A 236 -1.21 -19.04 4.58
N ASN A 237 -0.34 -18.85 3.59
CA ASN A 237 -0.59 -17.94 2.48
C ASN A 237 -1.64 -18.50 1.52
N THR A 238 -2.48 -17.60 1.02
CA THR A 238 -3.47 -17.88 -0.02
C THR A 238 -3.31 -16.87 -1.14
N LEU A 239 -3.24 -17.35 -2.39
CA LEU A 239 -3.39 -16.51 -3.58
C LEU A 239 -4.79 -16.72 -4.14
N HIS A 240 -5.56 -15.65 -4.21
CA HIS A 240 -6.92 -15.66 -4.72
C HIS A 240 -6.98 -15.00 -6.10
N PHE A 241 -7.16 -15.82 -7.14
CA PHE A 241 -7.33 -15.37 -8.53
C PHE A 241 -8.80 -14.98 -8.78
N LEU A 242 -9.04 -13.69 -8.95
CA LEU A 242 -10.37 -13.12 -9.10
C LEU A 242 -10.83 -13.18 -10.57
N LYS A 243 -12.05 -12.70 -10.82
CA LYS A 243 -12.62 -12.68 -12.17
C LYS A 243 -11.76 -11.78 -13.07
N SER A 244 -11.39 -12.30 -14.23
CA SER A 244 -10.62 -11.53 -15.21
C SER A 244 -11.43 -10.37 -15.78
N ILE A 245 -10.77 -9.24 -15.96
CA ILE A 245 -11.28 -8.07 -16.66
C ILE A 245 -10.76 -8.16 -18.09
N ARG A 246 -11.67 -8.21 -19.06
CA ARG A 246 -11.34 -8.36 -20.48
C ARG A 246 -11.59 -7.04 -21.20
N PRO A 247 -10.67 -6.61 -22.09
CA PRO A 247 -10.94 -5.48 -22.95
C PRO A 247 -12.10 -5.80 -23.88
N ILE A 248 -12.98 -4.81 -24.06
CA ILE A 248 -14.07 -4.88 -25.03
C ILE A 248 -13.52 -4.41 -26.36
N VAL A 249 -13.68 -5.24 -27.39
CA VAL A 249 -13.22 -4.91 -28.75
C VAL A 249 -13.96 -3.65 -29.22
N GLN A 250 -13.22 -2.66 -29.73
CA GLN A 250 -13.73 -1.36 -30.20
C GLN A 250 -14.29 -0.41 -29.11
N SER A 251 -14.13 -0.70 -27.82
CA SER A 251 -14.49 0.28 -26.78
C SER A 251 -13.54 1.46 -26.76
N ASP A 252 -14.03 2.61 -26.28
CA ASP A 252 -13.14 3.72 -25.95
C ASP A 252 -12.10 3.29 -24.92
N ARG A 253 -10.87 3.73 -25.13
CA ARG A 253 -9.70 3.31 -24.35
C ARG A 253 -9.70 3.93 -22.96
N GLU A 254 -10.05 5.21 -22.84
CA GLU A 254 -10.02 5.90 -21.54
C GLU A 254 -11.17 5.43 -20.67
N ILE A 255 -12.36 5.21 -21.26
CA ILE A 255 -13.50 4.59 -20.56
C ILE A 255 -13.12 3.18 -20.05
N TYR A 256 -12.50 2.36 -20.90
CA TYR A 256 -12.05 1.03 -20.46
C TYR A 256 -11.02 1.11 -19.33
N CYS A 257 -10.03 2.01 -19.43
CA CYS A 257 -9.05 2.21 -18.36
C CYS A 257 -9.73 2.57 -17.03
N GLN A 258 -10.66 3.52 -17.05
CA GLN A 258 -11.42 3.92 -15.86
C GLN A 258 -12.17 2.73 -15.24
N GLU A 259 -12.93 1.99 -16.05
CA GLU A 259 -13.71 0.84 -15.57
C GLU A 259 -12.83 -0.31 -15.08
N ALA A 260 -11.73 -0.60 -15.77
CA ALA A 260 -10.82 -1.68 -15.39
C ALA A 260 -10.10 -1.37 -14.08
N MET A 261 -9.64 -0.13 -13.90
CA MET A 261 -9.01 0.29 -12.66
C MET A 261 -10.01 0.34 -11.51
N GLN A 262 -11.23 0.85 -11.71
CA GLN A 262 -12.27 0.80 -10.67
C GLN A 262 -12.60 -0.65 -10.26
N GLN A 263 -12.73 -1.57 -11.21
CA GLN A 263 -12.96 -2.99 -10.93
C GLN A 263 -11.80 -3.64 -10.15
N LEU A 264 -10.56 -3.23 -10.39
CA LEU A 264 -9.41 -3.72 -9.61
C LEU A 264 -9.56 -3.33 -8.12
N TYR A 265 -9.79 -2.05 -7.85
CA TYR A 265 -9.92 -1.55 -6.48
C TYR A 265 -11.18 -2.05 -5.77
N ASP A 266 -12.32 -2.12 -6.47
CA ASP A 266 -13.56 -2.71 -5.94
C ASP A 266 -13.34 -4.20 -5.59
N ALA A 267 -12.54 -4.93 -6.37
CA ALA A 267 -12.24 -6.33 -6.12
C ALA A 267 -11.26 -6.52 -4.95
N PHE A 268 -10.37 -5.55 -4.70
CA PHE A 268 -9.45 -5.56 -3.56
C PHE A 268 -10.13 -5.21 -2.24
N TRP A 269 -11.06 -4.25 -2.26
CA TRP A 269 -11.69 -3.66 -1.08
C TRP A 269 -12.19 -4.67 -0.04
N PRO A 270 -12.91 -5.77 -0.39
CA PRO A 270 -13.37 -6.74 0.59
C PRO A 270 -12.24 -7.48 1.32
N PHE A 271 -11.08 -7.65 0.67
CA PHE A 271 -9.92 -8.28 1.30
C PHE A 271 -9.20 -7.33 2.24
N LEU A 272 -9.08 -6.06 1.85
CA LEU A 272 -8.49 -5.05 2.73
C LEU A 272 -9.34 -4.86 3.99
N ASN A 273 -10.67 -4.81 3.87
CA ASN A 273 -11.55 -4.73 5.05
C ASN A 273 -11.42 -5.94 5.97
N LYS A 274 -11.08 -7.11 5.42
CA LYS A 274 -10.99 -8.35 6.18
C LYS A 274 -9.61 -8.56 6.83
N TYR A 275 -8.55 -8.12 6.18
CA TYR A 275 -7.17 -8.29 6.62
C TYR A 275 -6.42 -6.95 6.57
N PRO A 276 -6.94 -5.89 7.21
CA PRO A 276 -6.38 -4.55 7.07
C PRO A 276 -4.93 -4.50 7.58
N GLU A 277 -4.58 -5.27 8.60
CA GLU A 277 -3.23 -5.36 9.16
C GLU A 277 -2.18 -5.92 8.20
N GLN A 278 -2.58 -6.48 7.05
CA GLN A 278 -1.65 -7.14 6.13
C GLN A 278 -1.24 -6.30 4.93
N TRP A 279 -1.74 -5.06 4.80
CA TRP A 279 -1.51 -4.23 3.62
C TRP A 279 -0.39 -3.21 3.85
N GLU A 280 0.72 -3.35 3.13
CA GLU A 280 1.86 -2.42 3.26
C GLU A 280 1.54 -1.02 2.71
N GLY A 281 0.48 -0.90 1.91
CA GLY A 281 0.03 0.36 1.30
C GLY A 281 -0.37 1.44 2.31
N TRP A 282 -0.69 1.08 3.56
CA TRP A 282 -0.95 2.07 4.61
C TRP A 282 0.19 3.08 4.81
N ASN A 283 1.43 2.68 4.51
CA ASN A 283 2.60 3.52 4.70
C ASN A 283 2.73 4.65 3.66
N TYR A 284 2.01 4.57 2.53
CA TYR A 284 2.22 5.50 1.41
C TYR A 284 0.96 5.87 0.62
N ILE A 285 -0.17 5.18 0.83
CA ILE A 285 -1.41 5.47 0.07
C ILE A 285 -1.90 6.90 0.29
N HIS A 286 -1.58 7.52 1.43
CA HIS A 286 -1.93 8.90 1.71
C HIS A 286 -1.39 9.89 0.69
N LEU A 287 -0.27 9.57 0.03
CA LEU A 287 0.26 10.38 -1.07
C LEU A 287 -0.77 10.42 -2.20
N PHE A 288 -1.37 9.28 -2.55
CA PHE A 288 -2.30 9.14 -3.66
C PHE A 288 -3.73 9.57 -3.35
N LEU A 289 -4.05 9.94 -2.10
CA LEU A 289 -5.40 10.38 -1.74
C LEU A 289 -5.69 11.72 -2.39
N GLU A 290 -6.88 11.82 -2.98
CA GLU A 290 -7.37 13.12 -3.40
C GLU A 290 -7.75 13.96 -2.17
N PRO A 291 -7.44 15.28 -2.20
CA PRO A 291 -7.86 16.19 -1.15
C PRO A 291 -9.37 16.13 -0.95
N GLU A 292 -9.81 16.12 0.31
CA GLU A 292 -11.22 16.33 0.59
C GLU A 292 -11.59 17.78 0.29
N LYS A 293 -12.76 17.98 -0.31
CA LYS A 293 -13.32 19.32 -0.39
C LYS A 293 -13.64 19.75 1.03
N ILE A 294 -12.95 20.78 1.51
CA ILE A 294 -13.25 21.42 2.79
C ILE A 294 -14.68 21.95 2.69
N GLU A 295 -15.63 21.23 3.26
CA GLU A 295 -16.91 21.83 3.60
C GLU A 295 -16.61 22.80 4.74
N ASN A 296 -16.62 24.10 4.45
CA ASN A 296 -16.44 25.16 5.45
C ASN A 296 -17.43 24.95 6.60
N ARG A 297 -17.00 24.23 7.63
CA ARG A 297 -17.70 24.16 8.89
C ARG A 297 -17.44 25.50 9.55
N LEU A 298 -18.35 26.44 9.35
CA LEU A 298 -18.39 27.68 10.11
C LEU A 298 -18.43 27.29 11.60
N PHE A 299 -17.29 27.39 12.28
CA PHE A 299 -17.21 27.24 13.72
C PHE A 299 -18.07 28.36 14.34
N ARG A 300 -19.23 27.97 14.87
CA ARG A 300 -20.10 28.83 15.66
C ARG A 300 -19.94 28.46 17.13
N GLY A 301 -18.81 28.85 17.72
CA GLY A 301 -18.52 28.66 19.14
C GLY A 301 -18.32 30.01 19.83
N ALA A 302 -19.40 30.75 20.08
CA ALA A 302 -19.31 31.91 20.96
C ALA A 302 -19.38 31.43 22.43
N GLY A 303 -18.24 31.44 23.14
CA GLY A 303 -18.20 31.39 24.61
C GLY A 303 -17.61 30.14 25.27
N CYS A 304 -16.93 29.24 24.53
CA CYS A 304 -16.17 28.14 25.14
C CYS A 304 -14.66 28.45 25.17
N GLN A 305 -13.97 27.98 26.21
CA GLN A 305 -12.50 28.01 26.26
C GLN A 305 -11.96 27.10 25.14
N PRO A 306 -11.00 27.58 24.31
CA PRO A 306 -10.48 26.81 23.20
C PRO A 306 -9.78 25.54 23.71
N ILE A 307 -10.08 24.39 23.10
CA ILE A 307 -9.40 23.13 23.36
C ILE A 307 -8.55 22.72 22.16
N PHE A 308 -7.52 21.91 22.40
CA PHE A 308 -6.70 21.37 21.31
C PHE A 308 -7.50 20.32 20.54
N ASN A 309 -7.52 20.44 19.21
CA ASN A 309 -8.23 19.52 18.34
C ASN A 309 -7.42 18.21 18.14
N GLU A 310 -7.40 17.36 19.16
CA GLU A 310 -6.75 16.04 19.13
C GLU A 310 -7.36 15.07 18.10
N GLU A 311 -8.55 15.37 17.59
CA GLU A 311 -9.18 14.59 16.53
C GLU A 311 -8.48 14.83 15.19
N ARG A 312 -8.20 16.09 14.84
CA ARG A 312 -7.54 16.47 13.57
C ARG A 312 -6.02 16.52 13.66
N TYR A 313 -5.46 16.90 14.81
CA TYR A 313 -4.04 17.16 14.95
C TYR A 313 -3.35 16.17 15.88
N SER A 314 -2.08 15.87 15.59
CA SER A 314 -1.19 15.11 16.47
C SER A 314 0.11 15.86 16.68
N LEU A 315 0.56 15.95 17.92
CA LEU A 315 1.87 16.47 18.26
C LEU A 315 2.89 15.32 18.20
N CYS A 316 3.98 15.51 17.47
CA CYS A 316 5.05 14.53 17.34
C CYS A 316 6.41 15.23 17.44
N ASP A 317 7.46 14.49 17.76
CA ASP A 317 8.83 14.97 17.65
C ASP A 317 9.44 14.44 16.35
N LEU A 318 10.01 15.32 15.52
CA LEU A 318 10.76 14.94 14.33
C LEU A 318 12.17 15.53 14.40
N GLN A 319 13.15 14.66 14.65
CA GLN A 319 14.56 15.02 14.82
C GLN A 319 14.84 15.95 16.01
N GLN A 320 14.73 17.27 15.82
CA GLN A 320 15.14 18.33 16.77
C GLN A 320 14.06 19.38 17.02
N ALA A 321 12.93 19.31 16.32
CA ALA A 321 11.84 20.26 16.48
C ALA A 321 10.51 19.53 16.71
N PRO A 322 9.63 20.09 17.55
CA PRO A 322 8.29 19.59 17.70
C PRO A 322 7.49 19.95 16.45
N ILE A 323 6.61 19.05 16.06
CA ILE A 323 5.77 19.21 14.88
C ILE A 323 4.30 19.01 15.22
N LEU A 324 3.48 19.78 14.52
CA LEU A 324 2.04 19.62 14.47
C LEU A 324 1.69 18.91 13.17
N PHE A 325 1.12 17.71 13.27
CA PHE A 325 0.71 16.91 12.12
C PHE A 325 -0.80 16.98 11.92
N ASP A 326 -1.25 17.53 10.79
CA ASP A 326 -2.64 17.50 10.32
C ASP A 326 -2.94 16.09 9.78
N ARG A 327 -3.75 15.34 10.53
CA ARG A 327 -4.12 13.96 10.20
C ARG A 327 -5.07 13.87 9.01
N GLN A 328 -5.80 14.92 8.70
CA GLN A 328 -6.76 14.94 7.59
C GLN A 328 -6.06 15.22 6.26
N ASN A 329 -5.13 16.18 6.27
CA ASN A 329 -4.45 16.67 5.07
C ASN A 329 -3.02 16.15 4.92
N TYR A 330 -2.51 15.40 5.89
CA TYR A 330 -1.13 14.88 5.93
C TYR A 330 -0.07 16.00 5.84
N GLN A 331 -0.39 17.18 6.37
CA GLN A 331 0.53 18.31 6.43
C GLN A 331 1.26 18.34 7.77
N THR A 332 2.54 18.68 7.73
CA THR A 332 3.39 18.86 8.92
C THR A 332 3.77 20.32 9.05
N TYR A 333 3.56 20.88 10.22
CA TYR A 333 4.02 22.22 10.58
C TYR A 333 5.08 22.10 11.66
N GLU A 334 6.24 22.71 11.44
CA GLU A 334 7.22 22.90 12.51
C GLU A 334 6.67 23.94 13.48
N ILE A 335 6.69 23.62 14.77
CA ILE A 335 6.23 24.52 15.83
C ILE A 335 7.34 24.75 16.84
N THR A 336 7.22 25.80 17.65
CA THR A 336 8.15 26.03 18.75
C THR A 336 7.83 25.10 19.93
N GLU A 337 8.83 24.84 20.77
CA GLU A 337 8.65 24.14 22.05
C GLU A 337 7.59 24.82 22.93
N ASP A 338 7.61 26.16 22.98
CA ASP A 338 6.62 26.95 23.73
C ASP A 338 5.19 26.73 23.22
N LEU A 339 5.00 26.68 21.89
CA LEU A 339 3.67 26.41 21.31
C LEU A 339 3.24 24.97 21.58
N ARG A 340 4.15 23.98 21.47
CA ARG A 340 3.83 22.58 21.83
C ARG A 340 3.37 22.50 23.29
N ASP A 341 4.13 23.08 24.20
CA ASP A 341 3.85 23.02 25.63
C ASP A 341 2.54 23.75 25.97
N LEU A 342 2.25 24.86 25.31
CA LEU A 342 0.95 25.53 25.40
C LEU A 342 -0.21 24.62 24.95
N LEU A 343 -0.10 23.99 23.77
CA LEU A 343 -1.14 23.11 23.24
C LEU A 343 -1.41 21.91 24.15
N LEU A 344 -0.37 21.35 24.79
CA LEU A 344 -0.49 20.28 25.78
C LEU A 344 -1.11 20.73 27.12
N ASN A 345 -1.12 22.03 27.40
CA ASN A 345 -1.51 22.60 28.70
C ASN A 345 -2.58 23.69 28.61
N LEU A 346 -3.38 23.74 27.54
CA LEU A 346 -4.40 24.79 27.33
C LEU A 346 -5.34 24.96 28.54
N HIS A 347 -5.69 23.87 29.21
CA HIS A 347 -6.53 23.87 30.42
C HIS A 347 -5.94 24.63 31.62
N LYS A 348 -4.65 24.98 31.60
CA LYS A 348 -3.96 25.71 32.66
C LYS A 348 -3.86 27.21 32.40
N VAL A 349 -4.34 27.68 31.25
CA VAL A 349 -4.20 29.07 30.80
C VAL A 349 -5.56 29.74 30.80
N GLU A 350 -5.62 30.98 31.30
CA GLU A 350 -6.86 31.76 31.34
C GLU A 350 -7.27 32.30 29.95
N SER A 351 -6.28 32.69 29.14
CA SER A 351 -6.45 33.23 27.80
C SER A 351 -5.30 32.82 26.88
N VAL A 352 -5.58 31.94 25.92
CA VAL A 352 -4.61 31.52 24.89
C VAL A 352 -4.21 32.70 24.00
N GLN A 353 -5.20 33.54 23.65
CA GLN A 353 -5.00 34.73 22.82
C GLN A 353 -3.99 35.71 23.43
N ASP A 354 -3.99 35.87 24.76
CA ASP A 354 -3.05 36.78 25.43
C ASP A 354 -1.61 36.26 25.44
N ILE A 355 -1.43 34.93 25.38
CA ILE A 355 -0.10 34.30 25.32
C ILE A 355 0.48 34.36 23.91
N VAL A 356 -0.29 33.97 22.89
CA VAL A 356 0.23 33.84 21.51
C VAL A 356 0.03 35.09 20.65
N GLY A 357 -0.79 36.03 21.11
CA GLY A 357 -1.19 37.21 20.35
C GLY A 357 -2.35 36.93 19.39
N GLN A 358 -3.01 38.00 18.94
CA GLN A 358 -4.24 37.92 18.14
C GLN A 358 -4.03 37.25 16.77
N GLU A 359 -2.89 37.48 16.12
CA GLU A 359 -2.58 36.95 14.79
C GLU A 359 -2.43 35.42 14.83
N VAL A 360 -1.55 34.91 15.69
CA VAL A 360 -1.33 33.46 15.85
C VAL A 360 -2.59 32.77 16.38
N PHE A 361 -3.32 33.40 17.30
CA PHE A 361 -4.60 32.85 17.77
C PHE A 361 -5.63 32.72 16.63
N GLY A 362 -5.70 33.71 15.74
CA GLY A 362 -6.52 33.66 14.53
C GLY A 362 -6.11 32.50 13.62
N GLU A 363 -4.81 32.34 13.34
CA GLU A 363 -4.30 31.23 12.53
C GLU A 363 -4.61 29.86 13.13
N LEU A 364 -4.47 29.69 14.45
CA LEU A 364 -4.78 28.44 15.15
C LEU A 364 -6.28 28.09 15.06
N LEU A 365 -7.17 29.09 15.02
CA LEU A 365 -8.61 28.88 14.82
C LEU A 365 -8.93 28.61 13.33
N ASP A 366 -8.33 29.36 12.42
CA ASP A 366 -8.54 29.22 10.97
C ASP A 366 -8.07 27.84 10.46
N LEU A 367 -6.98 27.33 11.03
CA LEU A 367 -6.49 25.97 10.78
C LEU A 367 -7.27 24.90 11.57
N GLU A 368 -8.18 25.27 12.47
CA GLU A 368 -8.89 24.37 13.39
C GLU A 368 -7.96 23.57 14.32
N VAL A 369 -6.79 24.12 14.65
CA VAL A 369 -5.89 23.58 15.68
C VAL A 369 -6.53 23.72 17.07
N LEU A 370 -7.27 24.82 17.26
CA LEU A 370 -8.11 25.07 18.42
C LEU A 370 -9.60 24.98 18.03
N CYS A 371 -10.43 24.42 18.91
CA CYS A 371 -11.87 24.31 18.74
C CYS A 371 -12.69 24.75 19.96
#